data_AF-A4BKP2-F1
#
_entry.id   AF-A4BKP2-F1
#
_cell.length_a   1.000
_cell.length_b   1.000
_cell.length_c   1.000
_cell.angle_alpha   90.00
_cell.angle_beta   90.00
_cell.angle_gamma   90.00
#
_symmetry.space_group_name_H-M   'P 1'
#
loop_
_entity.id
_entity.type
_entity.pdbx_description
1 polymer ?
#
loop_
_entity_poly.entity_id
_entity_poly.type
_entity_poly.pdbx_seq_one_letter_code
_entity_poly.pdbx_strand_id
1 'polypeptide(L)' 'YQNHLESVYCISGRGEVETLADGKKYPIEPGTIYILDKNDKHMLRAFEEMKMACVFNPPLNGKEVHNADGAYELDAETIE' A
#
# COMPACT_ATOMS: atom_id res chain seq x y z
N TYR A 1 1.02 -5.32 -3.22
CA TYR A 1 0.24 -5.47 -4.47
C TYR A 1 0.89 -6.53 -5.34
N GLN A 2 0.18 -7.60 -5.70
CA GLN A 2 0.79 -8.72 -6.43
C GLN A 2 1.12 -8.37 -7.90
N ASN A 3 0.35 -7.44 -8.48
CA ASN A 3 0.42 -7.10 -9.90
C ASN A 3 1.04 -5.73 -10.18
N HIS A 4 1.42 -4.97 -9.14
CA HIS A 4 1.92 -3.59 -9.27
C HIS A 4 3.07 -3.36 -8.31
N LEU A 5 4.07 -2.63 -8.78
CA LEU A 5 5.00 -1.94 -7.91
C LEU A 5 4.32 -0.69 -7.35
N GLU A 6 4.56 -0.40 -6.08
CA GLU A 6 4.00 0.78 -5.42
C GLU A 6 5.09 1.59 -4.74
N SER A 7 5.03 2.91 -4.90
CA SER A 7 5.78 3.87 -4.09
C SER A 7 4.80 4.73 -3.31
N VAL A 8 5.05 4.88 -2.01
CA VAL A 8 4.13 5.57 -1.10
C VAL A 8 4.88 6.64 -0.33
N TYR A 9 4.43 7.88 -0.50
CA TYR A 9 4.98 9.05 0.19
C TYR A 9 4.01 9.57 1.24
N CYS A 10 4.48 9.76 2.47
CA CYS A 10 3.70 10.33 3.56
C CYS A 10 3.69 11.86 3.51
N ILE A 11 2.51 12.44 3.28
CA ILE A 11 2.28 13.90 3.29
C ILE A 11 2.02 14.39 4.71
N SER A 12 1.21 13.67 5.48
CA SER A 12 0.89 13.98 6.88
C SER A 12 0.50 12.72 7.65
N GLY A 13 0.56 12.79 8.98
CA GLY A 13 0.18 11.67 9.86
C GLY A 13 1.38 10.82 10.29
N ARG A 14 1.11 9.81 11.11
CA ARG A 14 2.09 8.88 11.69
C ARG A 14 1.55 7.47 11.73
N GLY A 15 2.44 6.53 11.48
CA GLY A 15 2.12 5.11 11.45
C GLY A 15 3.38 4.26 11.36
N GLU A 16 3.20 3.02 10.92
CA GLU A 16 4.29 2.12 10.59
C GLU A 16 3.91 1.22 9.42
N VAL A 17 4.91 0.77 8.67
CA VAL A 17 4.78 -0.38 7.76
C VAL A 17 5.57 -1.55 8.34
N GLU A 18 4.94 -2.72 8.39
CA GLU A 18 5.55 -3.96 8.87
C GLU A 18 5.73 -4.92 7.69
N THR A 19 6.93 -5.44 7.47
CA THR A 19 7.18 -6.52 6.51
C THR A 19 6.79 -7.86 7.14
N LEU A 20 5.85 -8.59 6.54
CA LEU A 20 5.30 -9.81 7.15
C LEU A 20 6.26 -11.02 7.07
N ALA A 21 7.29 -10.95 6.22
CA ALA A 21 8.29 -12.01 6.10
C ALA A 21 9.20 -12.11 7.32
N ASP A 22 9.53 -10.98 7.96
CA ASP A 22 10.48 -10.89 9.07
C ASP A 22 9.94 -10.13 10.30
N GLY A 23 8.71 -9.59 10.21
CA GLY A 23 8.07 -8.81 11.27
C GLY A 23 8.73 -7.44 11.51
N LYS A 24 9.61 -6.98 10.61
CA LYS A 24 10.33 -5.74 10.81
C LYS A 24 9.40 -4.55 10.58
N LYS A 25 9.45 -3.60 11.51
CA LYS A 25 8.60 -2.41 11.52
C LYS A 25 9.42 -1.17 11.17
N TYR A 26 8.87 -0.37 10.27
CA TYR A 26 9.44 0.88 9.82
C TYR A 26 8.49 2.02 10.18
N PRO A 27 8.91 2.97 11.02
CA PRO A 27 8.07 4.11 11.35
C PRO A 27 7.85 4.99 10.11
N ILE A 28 6.65 5.56 10.03
CA ILE A 28 6.24 6.48 8.97
C ILE A 28 5.86 7.81 9.61
N GLU A 29 6.39 8.88 9.06
CA GLU A 29 6.10 10.27 9.42
C GLU A 29 6.15 11.15 8.15
N PRO A 30 5.73 12.43 8.21
CA PRO A 30 5.73 13.28 7.03
C PRO A 30 7.13 13.36 6.40
N GLY A 31 7.21 13.09 5.09
CA GLY A 31 8.48 13.01 4.37
C GLY A 31 9.01 11.57 4.18
N THR A 32 8.49 10.58 4.91
CA THR A 32 8.85 9.17 4.69
C THR A 32 8.37 8.70 3.32
N ILE A 33 9.24 7.99 2.60
CA ILE A 33 8.90 7.20 1.42
C ILE A 33 9.22 5.74 1.67
N TYR A 34 8.30 4.85 1.31
CA TYR A 34 8.58 3.41 1.21
C TYR A 34 8.19 2.90 -0.18
N ILE A 35 8.91 1.90 -0.64
CA ILE A 35 8.81 1.36 -2.00
C ILE A 35 8.66 -0.16 -1.89
N LEU A 36 7.63 -0.70 -2.54
CA LEU A 36 7.35 -2.13 -2.59
C LEU A 36 7.83 -2.71 -3.93
N ASP A 37 9.14 -2.66 -4.17
CA ASP A 37 9.78 -3.08 -5.42
C ASP A 37 9.81 -4.60 -5.62
N LYS A 38 9.68 -5.37 -4.54
CA LYS A 38 9.71 -6.83 -4.53
C LYS A 38 8.36 -7.48 -4.29
N ASN A 39 7.27 -6.70 -4.36
CA ASN A 39 5.93 -7.14 -3.98
C ASN A 39 5.86 -7.73 -2.57
N ASP A 40 6.65 -7.18 -1.64
CA ASP A 40 6.71 -7.65 -0.26
C ASP A 40 5.34 -7.56 0.40
N LYS A 41 4.93 -8.67 1.04
CA LYS A 41 3.74 -8.66 1.90
C LYS A 41 4.01 -7.76 3.09
N HIS A 42 3.13 -6.79 3.30
CA HIS A 42 3.29 -5.80 4.36
C HIS A 42 1.94 -5.47 5.00
N MET A 43 2.01 -4.92 6.21
CA MET A 43 0.87 -4.36 6.93
C MET A 43 1.13 -2.88 7.20
N LEU A 44 0.27 -2.01 6.70
CA LEU A 44 0.29 -0.58 7.02
C LEU A 44 -0.61 -0.32 8.23
N ARG A 45 -0.06 0.29 9.28
CA ARG A 45 -0.80 0.65 10.49
C ARG A 45 -0.72 2.14 10.74
N ALA A 46 -1.88 2.79 10.72
CA ALA A 46 -2.00 4.20 11.06
C ALA A 46 -2.20 4.38 12.58
N PHE A 47 -1.42 5.26 13.19
CA PHE A 47 -1.61 5.67 14.60
C PHE A 47 -2.44 6.95 14.72
N GLU A 48 -2.46 7.74 13.65
CA GLU A 48 -3.30 8.91 13.44
C GLU A 48 -3.74 8.94 11.97
N GLU A 49 -4.64 9.85 11.58
CA GLU A 49 -5.02 9.99 10.17
C GLU A 49 -3.78 10.28 9.30
N MET A 50 -3.56 9.46 8.28
CA MET A 50 -2.43 9.58 7.36
C MET A 50 -2.90 10.00 5.97
N LYS A 51 -2.18 10.94 5.36
CA LYS A 51 -2.37 11.32 3.95
C LYS A 51 -1.17 10.83 3.16
N MET A 52 -1.43 9.94 2.22
CA MET A 52 -0.39 9.29 1.42
C MET A 52 -0.57 9.63 -0.05
N ALA A 53 0.52 9.91 -0.73
CA ALA A 53 0.56 9.89 -2.20
C ALA A 53 1.11 8.53 -2.64
N CYS A 54 0.28 7.74 -3.33
CA CYS A 54 0.65 6.43 -3.85
C CYS A 54 0.83 6.51 -5.38
N VAL A 55 1.88 5.85 -5.88
CA VAL A 55 2.16 5.70 -7.31
C VAL A 55 2.26 4.22 -7.62
N PHE A 56 1.50 3.76 -8.62
CA PHE A 56 1.43 2.35 -9.03
C PHE A 56 2.00 2.16 -10.44
N ASN A 57 2.73 1.07 -10.64
CA ASN A 57 3.22 0.65 -11.95
C ASN A 57 3.09 -0.88 -12.15
N PRO A 58 2.32 -1.36 -13.14
CA PRO A 58 1.46 -0.60 -14.07
C PRO A 58 0.36 0.20 -13.34
N PRO A 59 -0.34 1.13 -14.00
CA PRO A 59 -1.42 1.89 -13.40
C PRO A 59 -2.51 0.96 -12.83
N LEU A 60 -3.16 1.41 -11.77
CA LEU A 60 -4.34 0.71 -11.26
C LEU A 60 -5.46 0.70 -12.31
N ASN A 61 -6.18 -0.41 -12.38
CA ASN A 61 -7.45 -0.51 -13.10
C ASN A 61 -8.59 -0.10 -12.16
N GLY A 62 -9.52 0.75 -12.60
CA GLY A 62 -10.62 1.24 -11.76
C GLY A 62 -11.60 0.17 -11.26
N LYS A 63 -11.43 -1.09 -11.69
CA LYS A 63 -12.13 -2.26 -11.16
C LYS A 63 -11.44 -2.89 -9.96
N GLU A 64 -10.20 -2.53 -9.67
CA GLU A 64 -9.43 -3.17 -8.62
C GLU A 64 -9.96 -2.78 -7.24
N VAL A 65 -10.57 -3.75 -6.54
CA VAL A 65 -11.02 -3.61 -5.16
C VAL A 65 -10.05 -4.36 -4.26
N HIS A 66 -9.73 -3.79 -3.09
CA HIS A 66 -8.99 -4.52 -2.05
C HIS A 66 -9.80 -5.74 -1.64
N ASN A 67 -9.33 -6.93 -2.03
CA ASN A 67 -9.87 -8.18 -1.51
C ASN A 67 -9.36 -8.42 -0.07
N ALA A 68 -9.86 -9.48 0.58
CA ALA A 68 -9.46 -9.82 1.95
C ALA A 68 -7.95 -10.08 2.15
N ASP A 69 -7.22 -10.31 1.06
CA ASP A 69 -5.77 -10.53 1.04
C ASP A 69 -4.95 -9.25 0.74
N GLY A 70 -5.62 -8.09 0.62
CA GLY A 70 -4.98 -6.80 0.35
C GLY A 70 -4.42 -6.67 -1.06
N ALA A 71 -4.90 -7.51 -2.00
CA ALA A 71 -4.54 -7.44 -3.41
C ALA A 71 -5.62 -6.71 -4.22
N TYR A 72 -5.16 -6.06 -5.28
CA TYR A 72 -5.99 -5.50 -6.35
C TYR A 72 -6.13 -6.57 -7.43
N GLU A 73 -7.30 -7.19 -7.53
CA GLU A 73 -7.60 -8.16 -8.58
C GLU A 73 -7.94 -7.45 -9.88
N LEU A 74 -7.36 -7.91 -10.98
CA LEU A 74 -7.50 -7.30 -12.32
C LEU A 74 -8.94 -7.35 -12.84
N ASP A 75 -9.74 -8.28 -12.34
CA ASP A 75 -11.15 -8.47 -12.67
C ASP A 75 -12.01 -8.24 -11.42
N ALA A 76 -12.91 -7.25 -11.48
CA ALA A 76 -14.01 -7.14 -10.54
C ALA A 76 -15.34 -6.96 -11.27
N GLU A 77 -16.41 -7.43 -10.64
CA GLU A 77 -17.78 -7.24 -11.12
C GLU A 77 -18.14 -5.74 -11.09
N THR A 78 -18.89 -5.30 -12.11
CA THR A 78 -19.45 -3.94 -12.15
C THR A 78 -20.46 -3.76 -11.03
N ILE A 79 -20.34 -2.68 -10.27
CA ILE A 79 -21.36 -2.26 -9.31
C ILE A 79 -22.54 -1.72 -10.13
N GLU A 80 -23.72 -2.34 -10.03
CA GLU A 80 -24.99 -1.82 -10.57
C GLU A 80 -25.58 -0.70 -9.72
#